data_AF-B1ZQW2-F1
#
_entry.id   AF-B1ZQW2-F1
#
_cell.length_a   1.000
_cell.length_b   1.000
_cell.length_c   1.000
_cell.angle_alpha   90.00
_cell.angle_beta   90.00
_cell.angle_gamma   90.00
#
_symmetry.space_group_name_H-M   'P 1'
#
loop_
_entity.id
_entity.type
_entity.pdbx_description
1 polymer ?
#
loop_
_entity_poly.entity_id
_entity_poly.type
_entity_poly.pdbx_seq_one_letter_code
_entity_poly.pdbx_strand_id
1 'polypeptide(L)'
;MSSSASEPATSRDFVKQSSLYQEFLAEREEILKHKWLESERLGYDIGFERALLDWIRKHREGWRAARRQSQVVAAQQGTASNAPFPPPGGEKRTP
;
A
#
# COMPACT_ATOMS: atom_id res chain seq x y z
N MET A 1 23.50 -8.81 41.43
CA MET A 1 22.61 -7.85 40.75
C MET A 1 22.70 -8.16 39.26
N SER A 2 21.66 -8.78 38.68
CA SER A 2 21.70 -9.28 37.31
C SER A 2 21.29 -8.18 36.34
N SER A 3 22.20 -7.81 35.43
CA SER A 3 22.05 -6.70 34.50
C SER A 3 20.94 -6.92 33.49
N SER A 4 20.07 -5.91 33.36
CA SER A 4 19.06 -5.77 32.32
C SER A 4 19.70 -5.73 30.93
N ALA A 5 19.47 -6.76 30.12
CA ALA A 5 19.70 -6.71 28.68
C ALA A 5 18.39 -6.30 28.00
N SER A 6 18.17 -4.99 27.84
CA SER A 6 17.12 -4.43 26.99
C SER A 6 17.69 -4.18 25.59
N GLU A 7 17.14 -4.87 24.58
CA GLU A 7 16.92 -4.46 23.16
C GLU A 7 16.48 -5.71 22.35
N PRO A 8 15.63 -5.62 21.30
CA PRO A 8 15.46 -4.47 20.41
C PRO A 8 14.00 -3.99 20.23
N ALA A 9 13.70 -2.77 20.67
CA ALA A 9 12.45 -2.10 20.31
C ALA A 9 12.46 -1.60 18.85
N THR A 10 13.66 -1.30 18.32
CA THR A 10 13.91 -0.67 17.02
C THR A 10 13.42 -1.48 15.81
N SER A 11 13.59 -2.80 15.81
CA SER A 11 13.16 -3.67 14.68
C SER A 11 11.64 -3.76 14.53
N ARG A 12 10.90 -3.77 15.66
CA ARG A 12 9.43 -3.80 15.63
C ARG A 12 8.86 -2.49 15.10
N ASP A 13 9.50 -1.37 15.39
CA ASP A 13 9.05 -0.06 14.93
C ASP A 13 9.39 0.17 13.44
N PHE A 14 10.52 -0.35 12.96
CA PHE A 14 10.83 -0.36 11.53
C PHE A 14 9.80 -1.18 10.72
N VAL A 15 9.35 -2.34 11.25
CA VAL A 15 8.29 -3.13 10.60
C VAL A 15 6.95 -2.38 10.61
N LYS A 16 6.61 -1.65 11.69
CA LYS A 16 5.40 -0.80 11.72
C LYS A 16 5.46 0.36 10.73
N GLN A 17 6.65 0.89 10.44
CA GLN A 17 6.86 1.91 9.42
C GLN A 17 7.05 1.35 8.00
N SER A 18 7.21 0.02 7.88
CA SER A 18 7.39 -0.64 6.59
C SER A 18 6.07 -0.78 5.81
N SER A 19 6.17 -0.78 4.48
CA SER A 19 5.05 -1.05 3.54
C SER A 19 4.22 -2.27 3.96
N LEU A 20 4.85 -3.27 4.57
CA LEU A 20 4.21 -4.52 4.99
C LEU A 20 3.13 -4.32 6.07
N TYR A 21 3.37 -3.48 7.08
CA TYR A 21 2.36 -3.23 8.11
C TYR A 21 1.20 -2.39 7.57
N GLN A 22 1.47 -1.44 6.67
CA GLN A 22 0.44 -0.66 5.98
C GLN A 22 -0.41 -1.55 5.06
N GLU A 23 0.21 -2.48 4.34
CA GLU A 23 -0.50 -3.48 3.54
C GLU A 23 -1.36 -4.40 4.41
N PHE A 24 -0.87 -4.80 5.58
CA PHE A 24 -1.66 -5.59 6.52
C PHE A 24 -2.88 -4.82 7.05
N LEU A 25 -2.71 -3.55 7.44
CA LEU A 25 -3.83 -2.71 7.87
C LEU A 25 -4.87 -2.55 6.78
N ALA A 26 -4.43 -2.30 5.55
CA ALA A 26 -5.32 -2.18 4.42
C ALA A 26 -6.03 -3.50 4.06
N GLU A 27 -5.34 -4.64 4.16
CA GLU A 27 -5.92 -5.98 3.99
C GLU A 27 -7.01 -6.21 5.05
N ARG A 28 -6.75 -5.85 6.31
CA ARG A 28 -7.73 -5.92 7.40
C ARG A 28 -8.96 -5.04 7.14
N GLU A 29 -8.74 -3.81 6.69
CA GLU A 29 -9.84 -2.91 6.33
C GLU A 29 -10.70 -3.47 5.20
N GLU A 30 -10.09 -4.09 4.20
CA GLU A 30 -10.81 -4.73 3.10
C GLU A 30 -11.68 -5.90 3.57
N ILE A 31 -11.16 -6.73 4.49
CA ILE A 31 -11.93 -7.82 5.10
C ILE A 31 -13.13 -7.27 5.89
N LEU A 32 -12.95 -6.17 6.62
CA LEU A 32 -14.04 -5.54 7.38
C LEU A 32 -15.12 -4.95 6.44
N LYS A 33 -14.72 -4.35 5.31
CA LYS A 33 -15.67 -3.89 4.28
C LYS A 33 -16.43 -5.05 3.67
N HIS A 34 -15.75 -6.15 3.33
CA HIS A 34 -16.40 -7.37 2.81
C HIS A 34 -17.41 -7.93 3.80
N LYS A 35 -17.02 -8.02 5.08
CA LYS A 35 -17.93 -8.43 6.17
C LYS A 35 -19.18 -7.57 6.19
N TRP A 36 -19.03 -6.25 6.16
CA TRP A 36 -20.19 -5.34 6.20
C TRP A 36 -21.11 -5.52 5.00
N LEU A 37 -20.56 -5.51 3.78
CA LEU A 37 -21.34 -5.68 2.55
C LEU A 37 -22.11 -7.01 2.53
N GLU A 38 -21.46 -8.09 2.97
CA GLU A 38 -22.06 -9.41 2.98
C GLU A 38 -23.12 -9.56 4.08
N SER A 39 -22.91 -8.93 5.24
CA SER A 39 -23.90 -8.85 6.31
C SER A 39 -25.14 -8.04 5.90
N GLU A 40 -24.95 -6.90 5.22
CA GLU A 40 -26.04 -6.11 4.63
C GLU A 40 -26.83 -6.93 3.61
N ARG A 41 -26.12 -7.66 2.74
CA ARG A 41 -26.72 -8.48 1.68
C ARG A 41 -27.55 -9.64 2.23
N LEU A 42 -27.16 -10.21 3.37
CA LEU A 42 -27.84 -11.36 3.97
C LEU A 42 -28.86 -10.95 5.05
N GLY A 43 -28.85 -9.70 5.50
CA GLY A 43 -29.75 -9.19 6.54
C GLY A 43 -29.38 -9.66 7.96
N TYR A 44 -28.19 -10.23 8.16
CA TYR A 44 -27.67 -10.61 9.46
C TYR A 44 -26.14 -10.57 9.47
N ASP A 45 -25.51 -10.45 10.64
CA ASP A 45 -24.06 -10.44 10.71
C ASP A 45 -23.47 -11.83 10.42
N ILE A 46 -22.71 -11.95 9.33
CA ILE A 46 -22.03 -13.21 8.97
C ILE A 46 -20.87 -13.57 9.90
N GLY A 47 -20.39 -12.60 10.69
CA GLY A 47 -19.25 -12.77 11.57
C GLY A 47 -17.89 -12.66 10.85
N PHE A 48 -16.85 -12.36 11.63
CA PHE A 48 -15.53 -12.05 11.08
C PHE A 48 -14.85 -13.25 10.42
N GLU A 49 -14.91 -14.43 11.03
CA GLU A 49 -14.23 -15.63 10.53
C GLU A 49 -14.80 -16.11 9.18
N ARG A 50 -16.13 -16.05 9.02
CA ARG A 50 -16.80 -16.36 7.76
C ARG A 50 -16.40 -15.36 6.66
N ALA A 51 -16.39 -14.08 6.98
CA ALA A 51 -15.98 -13.03 6.06
C ALA A 51 -14.52 -13.19 5.64
N LEU A 52 -13.63 -13.47 6.60
CA LEU A 52 -12.20 -13.69 6.37
C LEU A 52 -11.96 -14.84 5.40
N LEU A 53 -12.55 -16.01 5.65
CA LEU A 53 -12.38 -17.19 4.79
C LEU A 53 -12.94 -16.98 3.38
N ASP A 54 -14.07 -16.29 3.25
CA ASP A 54 -14.66 -15.98 1.95
C ASP A 54 -13.80 -14.96 1.17
N TRP A 55 -13.33 -13.92 1.85
CA TRP A 55 -12.47 -12.88 1.28
C TRP A 55 -11.13 -13.45 0.80
N ILE A 56 -10.46 -14.29 1.61
CA ILE A 56 -9.18 -14.92 1.24
C ILE A 56 -9.33 -15.76 -0.05
N ARG A 57 -10.44 -16.50 -0.19
CA ARG A 57 -10.64 -17.39 -1.35
C ARG A 57 -10.95 -16.63 -2.65
N LYS A 58 -11.68 -15.52 -2.57
CA LYS A 58 -12.27 -14.88 -3.77
C LYS A 58 -11.67 -13.52 -4.14
N HIS A 59 -11.23 -12.74 -3.15
CA HIS A 59 -10.91 -11.33 -3.34
C HIS A 59 -9.41 -11.03 -3.17
N ARG A 60 -8.73 -11.77 -2.29
CA ARG A 60 -7.36 -11.46 -1.86
C ARG A 60 -6.35 -11.35 -2.99
N GLU A 61 -6.33 -12.33 -3.89
CA GLU A 61 -5.35 -12.36 -4.98
C GLU A 61 -5.52 -11.17 -5.94
N GLY A 62 -6.78 -10.85 -6.30
CA GLY A 62 -7.10 -9.69 -7.13
C GLY A 62 -6.75 -8.37 -6.46
N TRP A 63 -7.06 -8.25 -5.16
CA TRP A 63 -6.72 -7.05 -4.38
C TRP A 63 -5.21 -6.80 -4.31
N ARG A 64 -4.42 -7.87 -4.08
CA ARG A 64 -2.94 -7.79 -4.09
C ARG A 64 -2.40 -7.43 -5.46
N ALA A 65 -2.95 -8.00 -6.53
CA ALA A 65 -2.54 -7.68 -7.90
C ALA A 65 -2.81 -6.21 -8.25
N ALA A 66 -3.99 -5.70 -7.92
CA ALA A 66 -4.35 -4.30 -8.14
C ALA A 66 -3.39 -3.34 -7.42
N ARG A 67 -3.02 -3.62 -6.16
CA ARG A 67 -2.07 -2.78 -5.41
C ARG A 67 -0.66 -2.80 -5.99
N ARG A 68 -0.16 -3.96 -6.43
CA ARG A 68 1.14 -4.02 -7.12
C ARG A 68 1.13 -3.17 -8.38
N GLN A 69 0.04 -3.22 -9.14
CA GLN A 69 -0.12 -2.40 -10.34
C GLN A 69 -0.16 -0.91 -9.99
N SER A 70 -0.94 -0.49 -8.99
CA SER A 70 -0.99 0.90 -8.53
C SER A 70 0.37 1.45 -8.10
N GLN A 71 1.21 0.65 -7.43
CA GLN A 71 2.57 1.06 -7.07
C GLN A 71 3.47 1.23 -8.31
N VAL A 72 3.37 0.35 -9.30
CA VAL A 72 4.12 0.46 -10.56
C VAL A 72 3.72 1.71 -11.34
N VAL A 73 2.42 2.03 -11.41
CA VAL A 73 1.96 3.24 -12.12
C VAL A 73 2.39 4.52 -11.38
N ALA A 74 2.34 4.53 -10.04
CA ALA A 74 2.81 5.67 -9.25
C ALA A 74 4.32 5.93 -9.41
N ALA A 75 5.13 4.88 -9.52
CA ALA A 75 6.57 5.00 -9.78
C ALA A 75 6.88 5.55 -11.19
N GLN A 76 6.04 5.24 -12.18
CA GLN A 76 6.23 5.71 -13.56
C GLN A 76 5.76 7.16 -13.78
N GLN A 77 4.80 7.66 -13.00
CA GLN A 77 4.32 9.05 -13.10
C GLN A 77 5.27 10.08 -12.44
N GLY A 78 6.28 9.62 -11.68
CA GLY A 78 7.29 10.47 -11.06
C GLY A 78 8.43 10.95 -11.98
N THR A 79 8.44 10.59 -13.27
CA THR A 79 9.55 10.91 -14.19
C THR A 79 9.21 11.94 -15.28
N ALA A 80 7.98 12.49 -15.30
CA ALA A 80 7.53 13.36 -16.39
C ALA A 80 7.71 14.89 -16.16
N SER A 81 8.45 15.32 -15.13
CA SER A 81 8.62 16.75 -14.80
C SER A 81 10.06 17.27 -14.75
N ASN A 82 11.06 16.49 -15.19
CA ASN A 82 12.43 17.00 -15.32
C ASN A 82 12.89 16.97 -16.79
N ALA A 83 12.29 17.82 -17.62
CA ALA A 83 12.90 18.22 -18.88
C ALA A 83 13.92 19.34 -18.58
N PRO A 84 15.23 19.09 -18.68
CA PRO A 84 16.22 20.15 -18.54
C PRO A 84 16.10 21.08 -19.76
N PHE A 85 15.83 22.33 -19.45
CA PHE A 85 15.91 23.52 -20.31
C PHE A 85 16.83 23.33 -21.55
N PRO A 86 16.37 23.59 -22.79
CA PRO A 86 17.27 23.63 -23.93
C PRO A 86 18.26 24.80 -23.75
N PRO A 87 19.57 24.64 -24.05
CA PRO A 87 20.54 25.71 -23.90
C PRO A 87 20.21 26.89 -24.84
N PRO A 88 20.52 28.14 -24.46
CA PRO A 88 20.35 29.28 -25.33
C PRO A 88 21.43 29.25 -26.41
N GLY A 89 21.06 28.80 -27.61
CA GLY A 89 21.86 28.97 -28.82
C GLY A 89 21.90 30.44 -29.20
N GLY A 90 22.89 31.16 -28.69
CA GLY A 90 23.22 32.51 -29.12
C GLY A 90 23.87 32.47 -30.49
N GLU A 91 23.16 32.89 -31.53
CA GLU A 91 23.76 33.22 -32.80
C GLU A 91 23.45 34.66 -33.16
N LYS A 92 24.52 35.35 -33.52
CA LYS A 92 24.70 36.77 -33.34
C LYS A 92 24.12 37.48 -34.55
N ARG A 93 23.52 38.64 -34.28
CA ARG A 93 23.28 39.66 -35.31
C ARG A 93 24.56 39.95 -36.07
N THR A 94 24.35 40.36 -37.33
CA THR A 94 25.11 41.32 -38.16
C THR A 94 25.99 40.75 -39.28
N PRO A 95 26.22 41.54 -40.35
CA PRO A 95 25.53 42.79 -40.74
C PRO A 95 24.53 42.63 -41.88
#